data_AF-A0A0N8HBX6-F1
#
_entry.id   AF-A0A0N8HBX6-F1
#
_cell.length_a   1.000
_cell.length_b   1.000
_cell.length_c   1.000
_cell.angle_alpha   90.00
_cell.angle_beta   90.00
_cell.angle_gamma   90.00
#
_symmetry.space_group_name_H-M   'P 1'
#
loop_
_entity.id
_entity.type
_entity.pdbx_description
1 polymer ?
#
loop_
_entity_poly.entity_id
_entity_poly.type
_entity_poly.pdbx_seq_one_letter_code
_entity_poly.pdbx_strand_id
1 'polypeptide(L)'
;MPNISIDYAKVNTVATSLNAAVTETVPKLTSLQSAVTALLTSDGGLWLQKSSPVLSQQYTDFNTSVTGAVNNITSFAQQFNNIVAQLQAMDDAISAS
;
A
#
# COMPACT_ATOMS: atom_id res chain seq x y z
N MET A 1 22.64 20.33 20.17
CA MET A 1 22.37 18.97 20.70
C MET A 1 23.13 17.97 19.83
N PRO A 2 24.16 17.25 20.30
CA PRO A 2 25.11 16.57 19.40
C PRO A 2 24.90 15.04 19.26
N ASN A 3 23.67 14.53 19.27
CA ASN A 3 23.41 13.06 19.19
C ASN A 3 22.38 12.64 18.13
N ILE A 4 21.89 13.54 17.27
CA ILE A 4 20.92 13.21 16.23
C ILE A 4 21.56 13.53 14.88
N SER A 5 21.85 12.50 14.09
CA SER A 5 22.26 12.61 12.69
C SER A 5 21.20 11.92 11.84
N ILE A 6 20.52 12.67 10.99
CA ILE A 6 19.45 12.17 10.12
C ILE A 6 19.95 12.19 8.68
N ASP A 7 19.92 11.04 8.04
CA ASP A 7 20.13 10.93 6.60
C ASP A 7 18.78 11.03 5.90
N TYR A 8 18.38 12.26 5.58
CA TYR A 8 17.11 12.57 4.93
C TYR A 8 16.94 11.84 3.59
N ALA A 9 18.04 11.63 2.85
CA ALA A 9 18.02 10.93 1.58
C ALA A 9 17.66 9.44 1.77
N LYS A 10 18.20 8.79 2.79
CA LYS A 10 17.85 7.40 3.11
C LYS A 10 16.40 7.25 3.55
N VAL A 11 15.90 8.15 4.40
CA VAL A 11 14.50 8.10 4.83
C VAL A 11 13.56 8.28 3.63
N ASN A 12 13.84 9.27 2.77
CA ASN A 12 13.05 9.50 1.56
C ASN A 12 13.10 8.31 0.58
N THR A 13 14.25 7.64 0.46
CA THR A 13 14.42 6.44 -0.38
C THR A 13 13.51 5.30 0.09
N VAL A 14 13.47 5.05 1.40
CA VAL A 14 12.60 4.02 1.98
C VAL A 14 11.13 4.40 1.80
N ALA A 15 10.73 5.63 2.12
CA ALA A 15 9.35 6.10 1.93
C ALA A 15 8.90 5.99 0.46
N THR A 16 9.78 6.33 -0.48
CA THR A 16 9.52 6.17 -1.91
C THR A 16 9.34 4.70 -2.30
N SER A 17 10.19 3.81 -1.80
CA SER A 17 10.10 2.37 -2.05
C SER A 17 8.79 1.77 -1.52
N LEU A 18 8.35 2.21 -0.33
CA LEU A 18 7.08 1.80 0.27
C LEU A 18 5.89 2.24 -0.59
N ASN A 19 5.87 3.49 -1.05
CA ASN A 19 4.82 3.99 -1.93
C ASN A 19 4.81 3.28 -3.28
N ALA A 20 5.98 3.02 -3.87
CA ALA A 20 6.11 2.28 -5.13
C ALA A 20 5.52 0.87 -5.00
N ALA A 21 5.82 0.16 -3.92
CA ALA A 21 5.29 -1.18 -3.67
C ALA A 21 3.75 -1.20 -3.64
N VAL A 22 3.11 -0.20 -3.01
CA VAL A 22 1.65 -0.05 -3.01
C VAL A 22 1.12 0.21 -4.41
N THR A 23 1.73 1.17 -5.11
CA THR A 23 1.34 1.61 -6.45
C THR A 23 1.44 0.48 -7.48
N GLU A 24 2.38 -0.45 -7.30
CA GLU A 24 2.54 -1.63 -8.17
C GLU A 24 1.65 -2.81 -7.77
N THR A 25 1.41 -3.01 -6.46
CA THR A 25 0.74 -4.22 -5.96
C THR A 25 -0.77 -4.11 -6.02
N VAL A 26 -1.34 -2.95 -5.65
CA VAL A 26 -2.79 -2.75 -5.63
C VAL A 26 -3.41 -2.98 -7.02
N PRO A 27 -2.87 -2.42 -8.13
CA PRO A 27 -3.41 -2.69 -9.46
C PRO A 27 -3.34 -4.17 -9.87
N LYS A 28 -2.28 -4.89 -9.46
CA LYS A 28 -2.15 -6.33 -9.73
C LYS A 28 -3.24 -7.11 -9.00
N LEU A 29 -3.50 -6.79 -7.73
CA LEU A 29 -4.58 -7.38 -6.93
C LEU A 29 -5.96 -7.13 -7.55
N THR A 30 -6.24 -5.88 -7.96
CA THR A 30 -7.48 -5.54 -8.67
C THR A 30 -7.61 -6.31 -9.99
N SER A 31 -6.55 -6.40 -10.79
CA SER A 31 -6.56 -7.14 -12.05
C SER A 31 -6.85 -8.64 -11.83
N LEU A 32 -6.29 -9.24 -10.77
CA LEU A 32 -6.53 -10.64 -10.44
C LEU A 32 -7.98 -10.86 -9.99
N GLN A 33 -8.54 -9.95 -9.19
CA GLN A 33 -9.96 -9.99 -8.83
C GLN A 33 -10.85 -9.97 -10.07
N SER A 34 -10.61 -9.05 -11.01
CA SER A 34 -11.36 -9.00 -12.26
C SER A 34 -11.24 -10.31 -13.06
N ALA A 35 -10.05 -10.90 -13.14
CA ALA A 35 -9.84 -12.17 -13.82
C ALA A 35 -10.60 -13.33 -13.15
N VAL A 36 -10.59 -13.40 -11.82
CA VAL A 36 -11.33 -14.42 -11.06
C VAL A 36 -12.84 -14.24 -11.22
N THR A 37 -13.34 -13.01 -11.11
CA THR A 37 -14.77 -12.73 -11.33
C THR A 37 -15.20 -13.11 -12.74
N ALA A 38 -14.41 -12.78 -13.76
CA ALA A 38 -14.69 -13.15 -15.16
C ALA A 38 -14.72 -14.67 -15.35
N LEU A 39 -13.77 -15.39 -14.75
CA LEU A 39 -13.68 -16.86 -14.81
C LEU A 39 -14.92 -17.56 -14.25
N LEU A 40 -15.56 -16.97 -13.23
CA LEU A 40 -16.69 -17.53 -12.50
C LEU A 40 -18.08 -17.12 -13.05
N THR A 41 -18.13 -16.51 -14.24
CA THR A 41 -19.40 -16.18 -14.94
C THR A 41 -19.88 -17.32 -15.85
N SER A 42 -21.13 -17.29 -16.30
CA SER A 42 -21.68 -18.29 -17.25
C SER A 42 -20.95 -18.38 -18.58
N ASP A 43 -20.34 -17.27 -19.00
CA ASP A 43 -19.50 -17.19 -20.19
C ASP A 43 -18.01 -17.36 -19.85
N GLY A 44 -17.69 -17.51 -18.56
CA GLY A 44 -16.37 -17.72 -18.01
C GLY A 44 -15.99 -19.19 -17.96
N GLY A 45 -14.69 -19.47 -18.07
CA GLY A 45 -14.17 -20.84 -18.19
C GLY A 45 -14.42 -21.78 -16.99
N LEU A 46 -15.00 -21.31 -15.89
CA LEU A 46 -15.32 -22.12 -14.71
C LEU A 46 -16.62 -21.67 -14.03
N TRP A 47 -17.75 -21.91 -14.69
CA TRP A 47 -19.06 -21.65 -14.09
C TRP A 47 -19.63 -22.85 -13.35
N LEU A 48 -19.80 -22.70 -12.04
CA LEU A 48 -20.54 -23.61 -11.19
C LEU A 48 -21.73 -22.83 -10.62
N GLN A 49 -22.93 -23.01 -11.18
CA GLN A 49 -24.12 -22.19 -10.90
C GLN A 49 -24.39 -21.94 -9.40
N LYS A 50 -24.14 -22.93 -8.53
CA LYS A 50 -24.34 -22.82 -7.08
C LYS A 50 -23.13 -22.28 -6.32
N SER A 51 -21.91 -22.55 -6.81
CA SER A 51 -20.67 -22.30 -6.07
C SER A 51 -19.92 -21.06 -6.53
N SER A 52 -20.01 -20.70 -7.82
CA SER A 52 -19.35 -19.52 -8.40
C SER A 52 -19.69 -18.21 -7.68
N PRO A 53 -20.95 -17.93 -7.26
CA PRO A 53 -21.26 -16.72 -6.50
C PRO A 53 -20.51 -16.66 -5.15
N VAL A 54 -20.47 -17.79 -4.44
CA VAL A 54 -19.77 -17.89 -3.14
C VAL A 54 -18.26 -17.73 -3.32
N LEU A 55 -17.67 -18.39 -4.33
CA LEU A 55 -16.25 -18.28 -4.64
C LEU A 55 -15.86 -16.86 -5.04
N SER A 56 -16.69 -16.18 -5.85
CA SER A 56 -16.45 -14.79 -6.23
C SER A 56 -16.50 -13.84 -5.03
N GLN A 57 -17.42 -14.09 -4.09
CA GLN A 57 -17.50 -13.30 -2.86
C GLN A 57 -16.28 -13.54 -1.97
N GLN A 58 -15.90 -14.80 -1.74
CA GLN A 58 -14.72 -15.15 -0.94
C GLN A 58 -13.44 -14.50 -1.50
N TYR A 59 -13.28 -14.50 -2.83
CA TYR A 59 -12.14 -13.84 -3.46
C TYR A 59 -12.19 -12.32 -3.33
N THR A 60 -13.39 -11.73 -3.40
CA THR A 60 -13.58 -10.28 -3.17
C THR A 60 -13.22 -9.89 -1.75
N ASP A 61 -13.62 -10.67 -0.75
CA ASP A 61 -13.30 -10.44 0.65
C ASP A 61 -11.79 -10.57 0.89
N PHE A 62 -11.18 -11.61 0.33
CA PHE A 62 -9.72 -11.79 0.33
C PHE A 62 -9.00 -10.60 -0.28
N ASN A 63 -9.40 -10.19 -1.50
CA ASN A 63 -8.75 -9.09 -2.21
C ASN A 63 -8.89 -7.77 -1.45
N THR A 64 -10.06 -7.53 -0.83
CA THR A 64 -10.31 -6.37 0.02
C THR A 64 -9.39 -6.35 1.25
N SER A 65 -9.27 -7.48 1.94
CA SER A 65 -8.40 -7.62 3.12
C SER A 65 -6.93 -7.36 2.77
N VAL A 66 -6.43 -7.98 1.70
CA VAL A 66 -5.04 -7.81 1.25
C VAL A 66 -4.79 -6.39 0.76
N THR A 67 -5.71 -5.82 -0.02
CA THR A 67 -5.58 -4.43 -0.51
C THR A 67 -5.56 -3.44 0.66
N GLY A 68 -6.40 -3.65 1.68
CA GLY A 68 -6.38 -2.85 2.91
C GLY A 68 -5.03 -2.94 3.63
N ALA A 69 -4.47 -4.14 3.77
CA ALA A 69 -3.16 -4.34 4.38
C ALA A 69 -2.03 -3.67 3.57
N VAL A 70 -2.06 -3.78 2.24
CA VAL A 70 -1.07 -3.12 1.36
C VAL A 70 -1.21 -1.60 1.45
N ASN A 71 -2.42 -1.05 1.46
CA ASN A 71 -2.62 0.39 1.61
C ASN A 71 -2.09 0.95 2.95
N ASN A 72 -2.06 0.15 4.01
CA ASN A 72 -1.46 0.55 5.29
C ASN A 72 0.06 0.78 5.18
N ILE A 73 0.73 0.25 4.15
CA ILE A 73 2.15 0.54 3.87
C ILE A 73 2.37 2.03 3.62
N THR A 74 1.42 2.70 2.95
CA THR A 74 1.46 4.16 2.73
C THR A 74 1.46 4.93 4.05
N SER A 75 0.76 4.44 5.07
CA SER A 75 0.75 5.05 6.40
C SER A 75 2.13 5.03 7.05
N PHE A 76 2.91 3.96 6.87
CA PHE A 76 4.30 3.92 7.34
C PHE A 76 5.19 4.91 6.58
N ALA A 77 5.04 5.01 5.26
CA ALA A 77 5.76 5.99 4.45
C ALA A 77 5.46 7.44 4.90
N GLN A 78 4.20 7.75 5.19
CA GLN A 78 3.78 9.05 5.72
C GLN A 78 4.38 9.34 7.10
N GLN A 79 4.42 8.35 8.00
CA GLN A 79 5.04 8.52 9.31
C GLN A 79 6.52 8.90 9.20
N PHE A 80 7.28 8.24 8.34
CA PHE A 80 8.69 8.58 8.11
C PHE A 80 8.88 10.00 7.55
N ASN A 81 8.04 10.40 6.59
CA ASN A 81 8.07 11.76 6.04
C ASN A 81 7.74 12.82 7.10
N ASN A 82 6.75 12.56 7.95
CA ASN A 82 6.36 13.47 9.03
C ASN A 82 7.47 13.65 10.07
N ILE A 83 8.13 12.55 10.46
CA ILE A 83 9.29 12.59 11.37
C ILE A 83 10.40 13.46 10.78
N VAL A 84 10.72 13.27 9.49
CA VAL A 84 11.71 14.09 8.78
C VAL A 84 11.34 15.56 8.79
N ALA A 85 10.10 15.90 8.42
CA ALA A 85 9.65 17.28 8.35
C ALA A 85 9.70 17.98 9.72
N GLN A 86 9.30 17.29 10.79
CA GLN A 86 9.37 17.83 12.15
C GLN A 86 10.81 18.08 12.60
N LEU A 87 11.73 17.18 12.26
CA LEU A 87 13.14 17.31 12.62
C LEU A 87 13.83 18.43 11.82
N GLN A 88 13.49 18.61 10.54
CA GLN A 88 13.97 19.74 9.74
C GLN A 88 13.47 21.08 10.30
N ALA A 89 12.18 21.19 10.59
CA ALA A 89 11.60 22.41 11.15
C ALA A 89 12.22 22.79 12.51
N MET A 90 12.57 21.79 13.33
CA MET A 90 13.27 22.01 14.60
C MET A 90 14.70 22.50 14.39
N ASP A 91 15.44 21.92 13.44
CA ASP A 91 16.82 22.33 13.14
C ASP A 91 16.87 23.76 12.57
N ASP A 92 15.97 24.08 11.64
CA ASP A 92 15.83 25.42 11.07
C ASP A 92 15.53 26.47 12.16
N ALA A 93 14.61 26.17 13.09
CA ALA A 93 14.25 27.08 14.18
C ALA A 93 15.41 27.35 15.15
N ILE A 94 16.26 26.35 15.41
CA ILE A 94 17.46 26.50 16.26
C ILE A 94 18.56 27.26 15.52
N SER A 95 18.69 27.06 14.20
CA SER A 95 19.70 27.78 13.39
C SER A 95 19.38 29.27 13.23
N ALA A 96 18.10 29.63 13.32
CA ALA A 96 17.61 31.01 13.19
C ALA A 96 17.62 31.81 14.51
N SER A 97 17.98 31.18 15.64
CA SER A 97 18.07 31.79 16.98
C SER A 97 19.52 32.06 17.39
#